data_AF-A0A2V8QKV1-F1
#
_entry.id   AF-A0A2V8QKV1-F1
#
_cell.length_a   1.000
_cell.length_b   1.000
_cell.length_c   1.000
_cell.angle_alpha   90.00
_cell.angle_beta   90.00
_cell.angle_gamma   90.00
#
_symmetry.space_group_name_H-M   'P 1'
#
loop_
_entity.id
_entity.type
_entity.pdbx_description
1 polymer ?
#
loop_
_entity_poly.entity_id
_entity_poly.type
_entity_poly.pdbx_seq_one_letter_code
_entity_poly.pdbx_strand_id
1 'polypeptide(L)'
;MKSLAECKNDLIQSVILLKGGRTALFYVHNSSAVDRIDARGKLRRPFRMDNKSRARLIHLLISKSMAEALVITAVAVGFYFATTNPNLRGVLDQADNTSITGWAVDEASPSARVEVQLFIDDTFAGDSTANQYRPDVHQAKRAPDDWHGFAFPTPQLSSGDHQARVYAVHTNGGGSRRTLQLIGKPYRFRIGQ
;
A
#
# COMPACT_ATOMS: atom_id res chain seq x y z
N MET A 1 -25.52 -43.43 -2.93
CA MET A 1 -25.88 -42.51 -4.04
C MET A 1 -26.36 -41.21 -3.42
N LYS A 2 -25.71 -40.08 -3.71
CA LYS A 2 -26.20 -38.73 -3.42
C LYS A 2 -26.40 -38.01 -4.76
N SER A 3 -27.47 -37.21 -4.85
CA SER A 3 -27.95 -36.58 -6.08
C SER A 3 -27.07 -35.37 -6.48
N LEU A 4 -26.92 -35.16 -7.79
CA LEU A 4 -26.14 -34.12 -8.46
C LEU A 4 -26.49 -32.67 -8.05
N ALA A 5 -27.60 -32.45 -7.36
CA ALA A 5 -28.02 -31.13 -6.91
C ALA A 5 -27.23 -30.61 -5.68
N GLU A 6 -26.57 -31.49 -4.92
CA GLU A 6 -25.98 -31.13 -3.63
C GLU A 6 -24.50 -30.68 -3.72
N CYS A 7 -23.88 -30.74 -4.90
CA CYS A 7 -22.46 -30.39 -5.11
C CYS A 7 -22.28 -29.07 -5.91
N LYS A 8 -23.16 -28.08 -5.69
CA LYS A 8 -23.11 -26.80 -6.43
C LYS A 8 -22.51 -25.64 -5.63
N ASN A 9 -22.15 -25.84 -4.36
CA ASN A 9 -21.83 -24.75 -3.44
C ASN A 9 -20.34 -24.52 -3.11
N ASP A 10 -19.38 -25.28 -3.66
CA ASP A 10 -17.94 -25.13 -3.36
C ASP A 10 -17.07 -24.87 -4.60
N LEU A 11 -17.42 -23.87 -5.41
CA LEU A 11 -16.65 -23.47 -6.59
C LEU A 11 -15.81 -22.21 -6.32
N ILE A 12 -14.50 -22.36 -6.14
CA ILE A 12 -13.54 -21.27 -6.37
C ILE A 12 -12.94 -21.47 -7.77
N GLN A 13 -13.22 -20.54 -8.69
CA GLN A 13 -12.67 -20.57 -10.05
C GLN A 13 -11.28 -19.92 -10.08
N SER A 14 -10.29 -20.63 -10.61
CA SER A 14 -9.01 -20.05 -11.02
C SER A 14 -8.70 -20.46 -12.45
N VAL A 15 -8.61 -19.47 -13.35
CA VAL A 15 -8.25 -19.65 -14.77
C VAL A 15 -6.76 -19.37 -14.92
N ILE A 16 -5.98 -20.33 -15.42
CA ILE A 16 -4.57 -20.11 -15.78
C ILE A 16 -4.39 -20.36 -17.28
N LEU A 17 -3.92 -19.34 -17.99
CA LEU A 17 -3.61 -19.38 -19.42
C LEU A 17 -2.21 -19.98 -19.63
N LEU A 18 -2.12 -21.06 -20.41
CA LEU A 18 -0.84 -21.61 -20.84
C LEU A 18 -0.42 -20.99 -22.18
N LYS A 19 0.86 -20.68 -22.31
CA LYS A 19 1.47 -20.04 -23.49
C LYS A 19 1.30 -20.96 -24.73
N GLY A 20 0.74 -20.42 -25.81
CA GLY A 20 0.50 -21.15 -27.07
C GLY A 20 -0.96 -21.25 -27.53
N GLY A 21 -1.87 -20.44 -26.98
CA GLY A 21 -3.26 -20.32 -27.47
C GLY A 21 -4.18 -21.49 -27.11
N ARG A 22 -3.76 -22.39 -26.21
CA ARG A 22 -4.61 -23.48 -25.69
C ARG A 22 -5.04 -23.16 -24.27
N THR A 23 -6.30 -22.76 -24.12
CA THR A 23 -6.96 -22.61 -22.83
C THR A 23 -7.22 -24.01 -22.28
N ALA A 24 -6.68 -24.33 -21.11
CA ALA A 24 -7.02 -25.54 -20.39
C ALA A 24 -7.70 -25.15 -19.08
N LEU A 25 -9.00 -25.49 -18.97
CA LEU A 25 -9.78 -25.28 -17.76
C LEU A 25 -9.44 -26.41 -16.79
N PHE A 26 -8.88 -26.08 -15.62
CA PHE A 26 -8.61 -27.06 -14.57
C PHE A 26 -9.48 -26.74 -13.36
N TYR A 27 -10.27 -27.72 -12.94
CA TYR A 27 -11.00 -27.69 -11.67
C TYR A 27 -10.10 -28.29 -10.60
N VAL A 28 -9.81 -27.54 -9.54
CA VAL A 28 -9.15 -28.07 -8.35
C VAL A 28 -10.23 -28.67 -7.46
N HIS A 29 -10.35 -29.99 -7.50
CA HIS A 29 -11.17 -30.74 -6.55
C HIS A 29 -10.29 -31.05 -5.33
N ASN A 30 -10.78 -30.80 -4.10
CA ASN A 30 -10.09 -31.19 -2.86
C ASN A 30 -10.18 -32.71 -2.59
N SER A 31 -10.12 -33.51 -3.65
CA SER A 31 -10.06 -34.96 -3.59
C SER A 31 -9.16 -35.43 -4.73
N SER A 32 -8.20 -36.26 -4.35
CA SER A 32 -6.92 -36.56 -4.98
C SER A 32 -6.98 -37.34 -6.31
N ALA A 33 -8.03 -37.20 -7.12
CA ALA A 33 -8.14 -37.92 -8.39
C ALA A 33 -8.89 -37.11 -9.46
N VAL A 34 -8.16 -36.70 -10.50
CA VAL A 34 -8.73 -36.16 -11.75
C VAL A 34 -8.80 -37.31 -12.75
N ASP A 35 -9.96 -37.98 -12.88
CA ASP A 35 -10.18 -39.02 -13.90
C ASP A 35 -10.81 -38.44 -15.17
N ARG A 36 -10.25 -38.76 -16.33
CA ARG A 36 -10.71 -38.30 -17.65
C ARG A 36 -11.25 -39.49 -18.45
N ILE A 37 -12.56 -39.52 -18.68
CA ILE A 37 -13.28 -40.59 -19.40
C ILE A 37 -13.30 -40.27 -20.90
N ASP A 38 -13.02 -41.24 -21.77
CA ASP A 38 -13.15 -41.05 -23.22
C ASP A 38 -14.61 -41.24 -23.73
N ALA A 39 -14.88 -40.88 -24.98
CA ALA A 39 -16.21 -40.96 -25.59
C ALA A 39 -16.80 -42.39 -25.69
N ARG A 40 -16.06 -43.42 -25.27
CA ARG A 40 -16.48 -44.83 -25.20
C ARG A 40 -16.52 -45.37 -23.76
N GLY A 41 -16.37 -44.51 -22.75
CA GLY A 41 -16.48 -44.91 -21.34
C GLY A 41 -15.27 -45.68 -20.79
N LYS A 42 -14.12 -45.73 -21.50
CA LYS A 42 -12.92 -46.41 -21.00
C LYS A 42 -12.03 -45.47 -20.18
N LEU A 43 -11.71 -45.89 -18.94
CA LEU A 43 -10.71 -45.25 -18.09
C LEU A 43 -9.35 -45.29 -18.80
N ARG A 44 -8.86 -44.12 -19.22
CA ARG A 44 -7.44 -43.98 -19.62
C ARG A 44 -6.60 -44.06 -18.37
N ARG A 45 -5.51 -44.82 -18.42
CA ARG A 45 -4.60 -45.02 -17.28
C ARG A 45 -4.24 -43.66 -16.66
N PRO A 46 -4.28 -43.52 -15.33
CA PRO A 46 -3.94 -42.26 -14.68
C PRO A 46 -2.56 -41.81 -15.17
N PHE A 47 -2.40 -40.50 -15.41
CA PHE A 47 -1.13 -39.94 -15.81
C PHE A 47 -0.12 -40.15 -14.67
N ARG A 48 0.56 -41.30 -14.70
CA ARG A 48 1.52 -41.73 -13.71
C ARG A 48 2.87 -41.18 -14.13
N MET A 49 3.17 -39.96 -13.68
CA MET A 49 4.54 -39.46 -13.75
C MET A 49 5.43 -40.41 -12.92
N ASP A 50 6.54 -40.83 -13.50
CA ASP A 50 7.56 -41.54 -12.75
C ASP A 50 8.10 -40.65 -11.61
N ASN A 51 8.68 -41.26 -10.58
CA ASN A 51 9.08 -40.54 -9.37
C ASN A 51 10.10 -39.43 -9.65
N LYS A 52 10.93 -39.57 -10.69
CA LYS A 52 11.93 -38.59 -11.12
C LYS A 52 11.29 -37.40 -11.82
N SER A 53 10.28 -37.64 -12.66
CA SER A 53 9.46 -36.58 -13.29
C SER A 53 8.64 -35.80 -12.27
N ARG A 54 8.10 -36.47 -11.23
CA ARG A 54 7.40 -35.79 -10.12
C ARG A 54 8.33 -34.89 -9.32
N ALA A 55 9.51 -35.38 -8.96
CA ALA A 55 10.52 -34.58 -8.24
C ALA A 55 10.97 -33.36 -9.05
N ARG A 56 11.23 -33.53 -10.36
CA ARG A 56 11.58 -32.43 -11.26
C ARG A 56 10.47 -31.38 -11.36
N LEU A 57 9.22 -31.81 -11.48
CA LEU A 57 8.08 -30.89 -11.52
C LEU A 57 7.97 -30.09 -10.22
N ILE A 58 8.10 -30.74 -9.06
CA ILE A 58 8.09 -30.06 -7.75
C ILE A 58 9.19 -29.00 -7.69
N HIS A 59 10.42 -29.36 -8.06
CA HIS A 59 11.53 -28.39 -8.11
C HIS A 59 11.24 -27.19 -9.02
N LEU A 60 10.69 -27.42 -10.21
CA LEU A 60 10.36 -26.34 -11.17
C LEU A 60 9.25 -25.43 -10.67
N LEU A 61 8.24 -25.98 -9.99
CA LEU A 61 7.15 -25.19 -9.41
C LEU A 61 7.64 -24.33 -8.25
N ILE A 62 8.49 -24.89 -7.37
CA ILE A 62 9.12 -24.13 -6.28
C ILE A 62 9.99 -23.00 -6.86
N SER A 63 10.88 -23.31 -7.81
CA SER A 63 11.77 -22.29 -8.39
C SER A 63 10.99 -21.18 -9.10
N LYS A 64 9.92 -21.52 -9.81
CA LYS A 64 9.06 -20.53 -10.48
C LYS A 64 8.35 -19.65 -9.45
N SER A 65 7.74 -20.24 -8.43
CA SER A 65 7.05 -19.50 -7.38
C SER A 65 8.01 -18.57 -6.63
N MET A 66 9.25 -19.02 -6.37
CA MET A 66 10.29 -18.17 -5.79
C MET A 66 10.65 -17.00 -6.72
N ALA A 67 10.84 -17.26 -8.01
CA ALA A 67 11.12 -16.20 -8.98
C ALA A 67 9.98 -15.18 -9.07
N GLU A 68 8.72 -15.63 -9.09
CA GLU A 68 7.54 -14.74 -9.07
C GLU A 68 7.48 -13.90 -7.79
N ALA A 69 7.72 -14.50 -6.63
CA ALA A 69 7.75 -13.78 -5.36
C ALA A 69 8.87 -12.73 -5.31
N LEU A 70 10.07 -13.05 -5.83
CA LEU A 70 11.18 -12.11 -5.92
C LEU A 70 10.86 -10.92 -6.83
N VAL A 71 10.24 -11.17 -7.99
CA VAL A 71 9.85 -10.11 -8.92
C VAL A 71 8.81 -9.19 -8.28
N ILE A 72 7.76 -9.76 -7.65
CA ILE A 72 6.74 -8.95 -6.96
C ILE A 72 7.38 -8.10 -5.86
N THR A 73 8.29 -8.68 -5.08
CA THR A 73 9.00 -7.96 -4.02
C THR A 73 9.83 -6.82 -4.58
N ALA A 74 10.61 -7.05 -5.64
CA ALA A 74 11.43 -6.02 -6.28
C ALA A 74 10.57 -4.87 -6.84
N VAL A 75 9.45 -5.20 -7.49
CA VAL A 75 8.51 -4.19 -8.01
C VAL A 75 7.88 -3.39 -6.88
N ALA A 76 7.43 -4.04 -5.80
CA ALA A 76 6.84 -3.37 -4.65
C ALA A 76 7.84 -2.41 -3.98
N VAL A 77 9.09 -2.84 -3.78
CA VAL A 77 10.15 -2.01 -3.21
C VAL A 77 10.49 -0.84 -4.13
N GLY A 78 10.63 -1.08 -5.44
CA GLY A 78 10.87 -0.02 -6.42
C GLY A 78 9.75 1.02 -6.43
N PHE A 79 8.49 0.58 -6.37
CA PHE A 79 7.34 1.49 -6.32
C PHE A 79 7.26 2.27 -5.00
N TYR A 80 7.59 1.63 -3.87
CA TYR A 80 7.65 2.28 -2.56
C TYR A 80 8.61 3.48 -2.59
N PHE A 81 9.84 3.30 -3.06
CA PHE A 81 10.82 4.40 -3.16
C PHE A 81 10.48 5.42 -4.25
N ALA A 82 9.74 5.05 -5.28
CA ALA A 82 9.31 5.99 -6.32
C ALA A 82 8.15 6.91 -5.89
N THR A 83 7.42 6.54 -4.82
CA THR A 83 6.18 7.22 -4.40
C THR A 83 6.21 7.76 -2.98
N THR A 84 7.12 7.29 -2.14
CA THR A 84 7.28 7.75 -0.76
C THR A 84 8.67 8.30 -0.55
N ASN A 85 8.76 9.38 0.22
CA ASN A 85 10.02 9.89 0.71
C ASN A 85 10.23 9.37 2.15
N PRO A 86 11.13 8.38 2.36
CA PRO A 86 11.37 7.82 3.69
C PRO A 86 12.08 8.79 4.64
N ASN A 87 12.68 9.86 4.11
CA ASN A 87 13.40 10.88 4.87
C ASN A 87 12.48 12.02 5.33
N LEU A 88 11.23 12.03 4.86
CA LEU A 88 10.23 12.98 5.29
C LEU A 88 9.81 12.65 6.72
N ARG A 89 10.00 13.62 7.62
CA ARG A 89 9.58 13.56 9.02
C ARG A 89 8.69 14.75 9.32
N GLY A 90 7.78 14.57 10.26
CA GLY A 90 6.96 15.65 10.77
C GLY A 90 5.98 15.16 11.82
N VAL A 91 5.47 16.09 12.61
CA VAL A 91 4.52 15.83 13.69
C VAL A 91 3.50 16.96 13.72
N LEU A 92 2.25 16.60 14.05
CA LEU A 92 1.23 17.55 14.49
C LEU A 92 1.32 17.67 16.00
N ASP A 93 1.67 18.86 16.48
CA ASP A 93 1.86 19.09 17.91
C ASP A 93 0.56 19.51 18.58
N GLN A 94 -0.26 20.30 17.88
CA GLN A 94 -1.50 20.84 18.41
C GLN A 94 -2.56 21.00 17.31
N ALA A 95 -3.82 20.77 17.68
CA ALA A 95 -4.99 21.14 16.89
C ALA A 95 -6.12 21.52 17.85
N ASP A 96 -6.67 22.72 17.70
CA ASP A 96 -7.82 23.22 18.46
C ASP A 96 -8.68 24.18 17.62
N ASN A 97 -9.60 24.92 18.25
CA ASN A 97 -10.51 25.86 17.58
C ASN A 97 -9.81 27.10 17.00
N THR A 98 -8.53 27.32 17.29
CA THR A 98 -7.78 28.50 16.88
C THR A 98 -6.70 28.17 15.86
N SER A 99 -5.94 27.10 16.11
CA SER A 99 -4.80 26.78 15.27
C SER A 99 -4.47 25.29 15.24
N ILE A 100 -3.83 24.90 14.15
CA ILE A 100 -3.26 23.58 13.95
C ILE A 100 -1.78 23.79 13.61
N THR A 101 -0.89 23.28 14.45
CA THR A 101 0.55 23.55 14.38
C THR A 101 1.37 22.28 14.44
N GLY A 102 2.58 22.38 13.91
CA GLY A 102 3.50 21.26 13.89
C GLY A 102 4.80 21.63 13.19
N TRP A 103 5.53 20.60 12.76
CA TRP A 103 6.76 20.76 11.99
C TRP A 103 6.91 19.66 10.94
N ALA A 104 7.65 19.98 9.88
CA ALA A 104 8.00 19.03 8.84
C ALA A 104 9.41 19.31 8.29
N VAL A 105 10.17 18.25 8.04
CA VAL A 105 11.51 18.30 7.44
C VAL A 105 11.70 17.13 6.48
N ASP A 106 12.42 17.38 5.40
CA ASP A 106 12.98 16.32 4.57
C ASP A 106 14.44 16.11 4.97
N GLU A 107 14.74 15.02 5.69
CA GLU A 107 16.10 14.72 6.18
C GLU A 107 17.10 14.50 5.01
N ALA A 108 16.63 14.23 3.78
CA ALA A 108 17.49 14.14 2.60
C ALA A 108 17.79 15.50 1.95
N SER A 109 17.03 16.54 2.28
CA SER A 109 17.23 17.91 1.81
C SER A 109 16.86 18.89 2.92
N PRO A 110 17.60 18.89 4.04
CA PRO A 110 17.13 19.50 5.29
C PRO A 110 17.18 21.03 5.27
N SER A 111 17.81 21.64 4.27
CA SER A 111 17.73 23.10 4.03
C SER A 111 16.49 23.50 3.22
N ALA A 112 15.76 22.54 2.63
CA ALA A 112 14.53 22.82 1.90
C ALA A 112 13.35 22.96 2.86
N ARG A 113 12.41 23.84 2.52
CA ARG A 113 11.14 23.98 3.26
C ARG A 113 10.11 23.06 2.65
N VAL A 114 9.46 22.28 3.50
CA VAL A 114 8.46 21.29 3.08
C VAL A 114 7.12 22.01 2.91
N GLU A 115 6.50 21.87 1.74
CA GLU A 115 5.11 22.27 1.52
C GLU A 115 4.19 21.23 2.20
N VAL A 116 3.19 21.69 2.95
CA VAL A 116 2.27 20.85 3.71
C VAL A 116 0.82 21.22 3.40
N GLN A 117 -0.07 20.22 3.40
CA GLN A 117 -1.50 20.37 3.18
C GLN A 117 -2.28 19.78 4.35
N LEU A 118 -3.19 20.58 4.90
CA LEU A 118 -4.07 20.21 5.99
C LEU A 118 -5.40 19.68 5.45
N PHE A 119 -5.82 18.56 6.01
CA PHE A 119 -7.15 17.98 5.83
C PHE A 119 -7.82 17.81 7.19
N ILE A 120 -9.07 18.24 7.29
CA ILE A 120 -9.93 18.03 8.46
C ILE A 120 -11.11 17.18 7.99
N ASP A 121 -11.32 16.03 8.61
CA ASP A 121 -12.38 15.07 8.25
C ASP A 121 -12.42 14.76 6.74
N ASP A 122 -11.25 14.46 6.18
CA ASP A 122 -11.03 14.15 4.75
C ASP A 122 -11.29 15.32 3.78
N THR A 123 -11.58 16.51 4.30
CA THR A 123 -11.77 17.74 3.51
C THR A 123 -10.53 18.62 3.56
N PHE A 124 -10.08 19.10 2.39
CA PHE A 124 -8.97 20.05 2.31
C PHE A 124 -9.31 21.35 3.05
N ALA A 125 -8.46 21.74 3.99
CA ALA A 125 -8.63 22.94 4.81
C ALA A 125 -7.64 24.05 4.44
N GLY A 126 -6.48 23.72 3.86
CA GLY A 126 -5.48 24.69 3.42
C GLY A 126 -4.10 24.08 3.16
N ASP A 127 -3.23 24.87 2.57
CA ASP A 127 -1.81 24.56 2.36
C ASP A 127 -0.91 25.62 2.99
N SER A 128 0.31 25.23 3.32
CA SER A 128 1.30 26.11 3.94
C SER A 128 2.71 25.60 3.67
N THR A 129 3.71 26.47 3.85
CA THR A 129 5.12 26.06 3.84
C THR A 129 5.61 25.92 5.27
N ALA A 130 6.32 24.84 5.58
CA ALA A 130 6.94 24.62 6.87
C ALA A 130 8.20 25.50 7.03
N ASN A 131 7.98 26.80 7.24
CA ASN A 131 9.01 27.85 7.36
C ASN A 131 8.89 28.66 8.67
N GLN A 132 8.10 28.20 9.64
CA GLN A 132 7.92 28.84 10.93
C GLN A 132 9.04 28.45 11.91
N TYR A 133 9.27 29.30 12.90
CA TYR A 133 10.34 29.15 13.88
C TYR A 133 10.09 27.98 14.87
N ARG A 134 11.04 27.05 14.94
CA ARG A 134 11.04 25.77 15.67
C ARG A 134 12.48 25.34 16.03
N PRO A 135 13.12 26.01 17.00
CA PRO A 135 14.49 25.68 17.41
C PRO A 135 14.61 24.30 18.07
N ASP A 136 13.51 23.75 18.59
CA ASP A 136 13.45 22.40 19.14
C ASP A 136 13.72 21.32 18.09
N VAL A 137 13.31 21.55 16.83
CA VAL A 137 13.58 20.63 15.70
C VAL A 137 15.06 20.60 15.36
N HIS A 138 15.70 21.77 15.35
CA HIS A 138 17.14 21.89 15.16
C HIS A 138 17.93 21.27 16.33
N GLN A 139 17.54 21.55 17.58
CA GLN A 139 18.17 20.97 18.77
C GLN A 139 18.07 19.43 18.79
N ALA A 140 16.97 18.88 18.29
CA ALA A 140 16.79 17.45 18.08
C ALA A 140 17.64 16.87 16.92
N LYS A 141 18.46 17.70 16.26
CA LYS A 141 19.33 17.36 15.12
C LYS A 141 18.57 16.80 13.92
N ARG A 142 17.33 17.25 13.72
CA ARG A 142 16.50 16.87 12.56
C ARG A 142 16.73 17.76 11.34
N ALA A 143 17.16 19.00 11.59
CA ALA A 143 17.44 20.00 10.58
C ALA A 143 18.66 20.85 10.99
N PRO A 144 19.35 21.51 10.03
CA PRO A 144 20.48 22.39 10.31
C PRO A 144 20.07 23.80 10.75
N ASP A 145 18.78 24.16 10.65
CA ASP A 145 18.26 25.48 11.03
C ASP A 145 16.90 25.37 11.76
N ASP A 146 16.43 26.50 12.31
CA ASP A 146 15.25 26.56 13.17
C ASP A 146 13.93 26.72 12.40
N TRP A 147 13.89 26.74 11.07
CA TRP A 147 12.73 27.21 10.30
C TRP A 147 11.96 26.08 9.62
N HIS A 148 11.42 25.17 10.44
CA HIS A 148 10.74 23.94 9.98
C HIS A 148 9.33 23.76 10.52
N GLY A 149 8.78 24.76 11.19
CA GLY A 149 7.41 24.74 11.71
C GLY A 149 6.38 25.08 10.63
N PHE A 150 5.14 24.62 10.83
CA PHE A 150 3.98 25.11 10.09
C PHE A 150 2.87 25.47 11.08
N ALA A 151 1.98 26.37 10.64
CA ALA A 151 0.79 26.74 11.36
C ALA A 151 -0.36 27.00 10.37
N PHE A 152 -1.54 26.53 10.72
CA PHE A 152 -2.79 26.77 10.00
C PHE A 152 -3.80 27.41 10.96
N PRO A 153 -4.54 28.45 10.53
CA PRO A 153 -5.74 28.84 11.24
C PRO A 153 -6.79 27.73 11.12
N THR A 154 -7.48 27.40 12.22
CA THR A 154 -8.57 26.43 12.16
C THR A 154 -9.76 27.05 11.42
N PRO A 155 -10.30 26.40 10.37
CA PRO A 155 -11.49 26.90 9.69
C PRO A 155 -12.72 26.81 10.60
N GLN A 156 -13.82 27.45 10.20
CA GLN A 156 -15.08 27.23 10.93
C GLN A 156 -15.56 25.79 10.77
N LEU A 157 -15.69 25.11 11.91
CA LEU A 157 -16.13 23.72 12.02
C LEU A 157 -17.38 23.68 12.90
N SER A 158 -18.24 22.68 12.68
CA SER A 158 -19.37 22.39 13.57
C SER A 158 -18.89 22.05 14.97
N SER A 159 -19.71 22.25 16.01
CA SER A 159 -19.40 21.71 17.33
C SER A 159 -19.33 20.19 17.28
N GLY A 160 -18.28 19.58 17.84
CA GLY A 160 -18.09 18.13 17.77
C GLY A 160 -16.64 17.70 17.73
N ASP A 161 -16.43 16.40 17.56
CA ASP A 161 -15.09 15.81 17.40
C ASP A 161 -14.68 15.85 15.93
N HIS A 162 -13.44 16.27 15.69
CA HIS A 162 -12.83 16.40 14.38
C HIS A 162 -11.47 15.72 14.34
N GLN A 163 -11.03 15.34 13.14
CA GLN A 163 -9.72 14.77 12.91
C GLN A 163 -8.92 15.57 11.89
N ALA A 164 -7.79 16.13 12.32
CA ALA A 164 -6.79 16.76 11.47
C ALA A 164 -5.74 15.75 10.98
N ARG A 165 -5.40 15.85 9.70
CA ARG A 165 -4.31 15.13 9.04
C ARG A 165 -3.51 16.14 8.22
N VAL A 166 -2.19 16.11 8.33
CA VAL A 166 -1.32 16.92 7.47
C VAL A 166 -0.51 16.01 6.58
N TYR A 167 -0.46 16.37 5.31
CA TYR A 167 0.30 15.69 4.29
C TYR A 167 1.41 16.62 3.82
N ALA A 168 2.64 16.13 3.78
CA ALA A 168 3.70 16.83 3.10
C ALA A 168 3.66 16.52 1.60
N VAL A 169 3.90 17.56 0.81
CA VAL A 169 3.93 17.51 -0.64
C VAL A 169 5.34 17.12 -1.05
N HIS A 170 5.46 15.98 -1.71
CA HIS A 170 6.72 15.51 -2.29
C HIS A 170 6.68 15.62 -3.80
N THR A 171 7.61 16.39 -4.37
CA THR A 171 7.88 16.46 -5.80
C THR A 171 9.07 15.56 -6.14
N ASN A 172 8.86 14.57 -7.03
CA ASN A 172 10.00 13.81 -7.57
C ASN A 172 10.92 14.73 -8.38
N GLY A 173 12.21 14.38 -8.52
CA GLY A 173 13.31 15.20 -9.07
C GLY A 173 13.19 15.76 -10.50
N GLY A 174 12.01 15.73 -11.11
CA GLY A 174 11.68 16.43 -12.35
C GLY A 174 10.34 17.18 -12.32
N GLY A 175 9.72 17.37 -11.14
CA GLY A 175 8.46 18.12 -10.96
C GLY A 175 7.20 17.47 -11.57
N SER A 176 7.36 16.41 -12.36
CA SER A 176 6.26 15.77 -13.11
C SER A 176 5.25 15.03 -12.23
N ARG A 177 5.61 14.68 -10.99
CA ARG A 177 4.72 14.02 -10.03
C ARG A 177 4.78 14.71 -8.68
N ARG A 178 3.61 15.13 -8.19
CA ARG A 178 3.38 15.55 -6.80
C ARG A 178 2.65 14.43 -6.08
N THR A 179 3.17 14.02 -4.92
CA THR A 179 2.57 13.02 -4.04
C THR A 179 2.30 13.65 -2.69
N LEU A 180 1.21 13.22 -2.04
CA LEU A 180 0.86 13.62 -0.68
C LEU A 180 1.22 12.47 0.26
N GLN A 181 2.11 12.74 1.21
CA GLN A 181 2.53 11.77 2.21
C GLN A 181 2.11 12.25 3.59
N LEU A 182 1.33 11.43 4.30
CA LEU A 182 0.90 11.74 5.66
C LEU A 182 2.14 11.90 6.56
N ILE A 183 2.20 13.01 7.29
CA ILE A 183 3.23 13.23 8.31
C ILE A 183 2.65 12.99 9.71
N GLY A 184 3.45 12.39 10.58
CA GLY A 184 3.05 12.07 11.94
C GLY A 184 1.84 11.14 12.01
N LYS A 185 0.98 11.39 13.00
CA LYS A 185 -0.28 10.67 13.21
C LYS A 185 -1.45 11.64 13.08
N PRO A 186 -2.65 11.18 12.71
CA PRO A 186 -3.85 12.01 12.76
C PRO A 186 -4.08 12.56 14.17
N TYR A 187 -4.44 13.83 14.26
CA TYR A 187 -4.73 14.52 15.52
C TYR A 187 -6.23 14.66 15.70
N ARG A 188 -6.77 14.19 16.83
CA ARG A 188 -8.20 14.35 17.16
C ARG A 188 -8.38 15.51 18.12
N PHE A 189 -9.32 16.38 17.83
CA PHE A 189 -9.63 17.56 18.63
C PHE A 189 -11.13 17.80 18.64
N ARG A 190 -11.61 18.59 19.59
CA ARG A 190 -13.04 18.88 19.77
C ARG A 190 -13.28 20.38 19.70
N ILE A 191 -14.32 20.76 18.96
CA ILE A 191 -14.81 22.14 18.88
C ILE A 191 -15.96 22.29 19.89
N GLY A 192 -15.77 23.21 20.83
CA GLY A 192 -16.77 23.58 21.83
C GLY A 192 -17.97 24.29 21.21
N GLN A 193 -19.09 24.30 21.93
CA GLN A 193 -20.25 25.13 21.60
C GLN A 193 -20.02 26.58 22.01
#